data_AF-A0A6L9IW91-F1
#
_entry.id   AF-A0A6L9IW91-F1
#
_cell.length_a   1.000
_cell.length_b   1.000
_cell.length_c   1.000
_cell.angle_alpha   90.00
_cell.angle_beta   90.00
_cell.angle_gamma   90.00
#
_symmetry.space_group_name_H-M   'P 1'
#
loop_
_entity.id
_entity.type
_entity.pdbx_description
1 polymer ?
#
loop_
_entity_poly.entity_id
_entity_poly.type
_entity_poly.pdbx_seq_one_letter_code
_entity_poly.pdbx_strand_id
1 'polypeptide(L)' 'MQIVRIAWKRWQIIGEAFNDFLARLIAVLFYFTILVPFGLGVRLLSDPLRLRKPETHWLERAPVGTSVDDARRQF' A
#
# COMPACT_ATOMS: atom_id res chain seq x y z
N MET A 1 -34.46 -28.74 -15.19
CA MET A 1 -34.38 -28.38 -16.63
C MET A 1 -32.91 -28.37 -17.07
N GLN A 2 -32.55 -29.16 -18.09
CA GLN A 2 -31.14 -29.35 -18.49
C GLN A 2 -30.50 -28.09 -19.08
N ILE A 3 -31.29 -27.23 -19.73
CA ILE A 3 -30.85 -25.96 -20.35
C ILE A 3 -30.27 -25.00 -19.30
N VAL A 4 -30.93 -24.86 -18.15
CA VAL A 4 -30.47 -24.00 -17.04
C VAL A 4 -29.11 -24.48 -16.52
N ARG A 5 -28.90 -25.79 -16.43
CA ARG A 5 -27.64 -26.38 -15.96
C ARG A 5 -26.49 -26.14 -16.94
N ILE A 6 -26.77 -26.16 -18.25
CA ILE A 6 -25.79 -25.87 -19.30
C ILE A 6 -25.44 -24.38 -19.29
N ALA A 7 -26.44 -23.51 -19.19
CA ALA A 7 -26.24 -22.06 -19.08
C ALA A 7 -25.41 -21.70 -17.84
N TRP A 8 -25.70 -22.31 -16.69
CA TRP A 8 -24.95 -22.13 -15.45
C TRP A 8 -23.49 -22.57 -15.58
N LYS A 9 -23.23 -23.76 -16.15
CA LYS A 9 -21.86 -24.23 -16.40
C LYS A 9 -21.06 -23.27 -17.29
N ARG A 10 -21.68 -22.76 -18.36
CA ARG A 10 -21.03 -21.79 -19.26
C ARG A 10 -20.78 -20.47 -18.57
N TRP A 11 -21.73 -20.00 -17.76
CA TRP A 11 -21.57 -18.80 -16.95
C TRP A 11 -20.41 -18.91 -15.96
N GLN A 12 -20.24 -20.06 -15.30
CA GLN A 12 -19.11 -20.29 -14.40
C GLN A 12 -17.75 -20.24 -15.12
N ILE A 13 -17.65 -20.85 -16.31
CA ILE A 13 -16.40 -20.81 -17.11
C ILE A 13 -16.04 -19.38 -17.52
N ILE A 14 -17.04 -18.58 -17.93
CA ILE A 14 -16.84 -17.17 -18.27
C ILE A 14 -16.42 -16.38 -17.02
N GLY A 15 -17.08 -16.64 -15.88
CA GLY A 15 -16.77 -16.01 -14.61
C GLY A 15 -15.34 -16.29 -14.13
N GLU A 16 -14.87 -17.53 -14.22
CA GLU A 16 -13.50 -17.90 -13.85
C GLU A 16 -12.46 -17.16 -14.69
N ALA A 17 -12.67 -17.05 -16.00
CA ALA A 17 -11.76 -16.33 -16.88
C ALA A 17 -11.79 -14.80 -16.64
N PHE A 18 -12.95 -14.25 -16.32
CA PHE A 18 -13.12 -12.80 -16.13
C PHE A 18 -12.68 -12.30 -14.76
N ASN A 19 -12.67 -13.18 -13.76
CA ASN A 19 -12.35 -12.81 -12.37
C ASN A 19 -10.89 -12.34 -12.21
N ASP A 20 -9.93 -13.00 -12.85
CA ASP A 20 -8.52 -12.57 -12.79
C ASP A 20 -8.33 -11.19 -13.44
N PHE A 21 -8.98 -10.97 -14.59
CA PHE A 21 -8.95 -9.66 -15.25
C PHE A 21 -9.58 -8.57 -14.37
N LEU A 22 -10.76 -8.83 -13.81
CA LEU A 22 -11.45 -7.87 -12.96
C LEU A 22 -10.65 -7.57 -11.69
N ALA A 23 -10.06 -8.59 -11.06
CA ALA A 23 -9.20 -8.42 -9.89
C ALA A 23 -7.99 -7.54 -10.20
N ARG A 24 -7.30 -7.80 -11.33
CA ARG A 24 -6.18 -6.97 -11.79
C ARG A 24 -6.61 -5.55 -12.12
N LEU A 25 -7.75 -5.38 -12.78
CA LEU A 25 -8.28 -4.07 -13.14
C LEU A 25 -8.61 -3.25 -11.89
N ILE A 26 -9.29 -3.86 -10.90
CA ILE A 26 -9.58 -3.21 -9.61
C ILE A 26 -8.27 -2.84 -8.91
N ALA A 27 -7.27 -3.73 -8.90
CA ALA A 27 -5.97 -3.44 -8.32
C ALA A 27 -5.32 -2.23 -9.01
N VAL A 28 -5.22 -2.23 -10.35
CA VAL A 28 -4.65 -1.11 -11.10
C VAL A 28 -5.39 0.19 -10.77
N LEU A 29 -6.72 0.19 -10.82
CA LEU A 29 -7.51 1.37 -10.47
C LEU A 29 -7.23 1.83 -9.04
N PHE A 30 -7.22 0.94 -8.05
CA PHE A 30 -6.89 1.27 -6.67
C PHE A 30 -5.48 1.90 -6.54
N TYR A 31 -4.47 1.29 -7.15
CA TYR A 31 -3.10 1.80 -7.08
C TYR A 31 -2.99 3.20 -7.70
N PHE A 32 -3.62 3.44 -8.84
CA PHE A 32 -3.51 4.72 -9.54
C PHE A 32 -4.43 5.82 -9.01
N THR A 33 -5.59 5.48 -8.44
CA THR A 33 -6.57 6.48 -7.96
C THR A 33 -6.43 6.80 -6.49
N ILE A 34 -5.93 5.86 -5.68
CA ILE A 34 -5.80 6.05 -4.23
C ILE A 34 -4.31 6.13 -3.86
N LEU A 35 -3.54 5.10 -4.20
CA LEU A 35 -2.17 4.97 -3.69
C LEU A 35 -1.21 6.00 -4.28
N VAL A 36 -1.28 6.25 -5.59
CA VAL A 36 -0.43 7.24 -6.28
C VAL A 36 -0.72 8.67 -5.79
N PRO A 37 -1.98 9.15 -5.76
CA PRO A 37 -2.27 10.49 -5.23
C PRO A 37 -1.87 10.64 -3.75
N PHE A 38 -2.07 9.61 -2.93
CA PHE A 38 -1.60 9.61 -1.55
C PHE A 38 -0.07 9.72 -1.47
N GLY A 39 0.66 8.89 -2.22
CA GLY A 39 2.12 8.89 -2.24
C GLY A 39 2.69 10.22 -2.76
N LEU A 40 2.07 10.79 -3.79
CA LEU A 40 2.40 12.13 -4.28
C LEU A 40 2.11 13.20 -3.23
N GLY A 41 0.96 13.13 -2.55
CA GLY A 41 0.60 14.03 -1.45
C GLY A 41 1.64 14.01 -0.33
N VAL A 42 2.00 12.83 0.18
CA VAL A 42 3.06 12.69 1.20
C VAL A 42 4.39 13.20 0.65
N ARG A 43 4.77 12.82 -0.57
CA ARG A 43 6.04 13.24 -1.18
C ARG A 43 6.14 14.75 -1.36
N LEU A 44 5.06 15.44 -1.72
CA LEU A 44 5.05 16.87 -2.05
C LEU A 44 4.72 17.76 -0.84
N LEU A 45 3.94 17.27 0.12
CA LEU A 45 3.49 18.07 1.26
C LEU A 45 4.22 17.74 2.57
N SER A 46 4.90 16.59 2.66
CA SER A 46 5.62 16.16 3.86
C SER A 46 7.10 15.87 3.56
N ASP A 47 7.91 15.89 4.61
CA ASP A 47 9.31 15.43 4.56
C ASP A 47 9.65 14.63 5.84
N PRO A 48 9.01 13.47 6.06
CA PRO A 48 9.18 12.69 7.29
C PRO A 48 10.62 12.17 7.45
N LEU A 49 11.35 12.02 6.34
CA LEU A 49 12.72 11.55 6.33
C LEU A 49 13.74 12.71 6.25
N ARG A 50 13.30 13.97 6.27
CA ARG A 50 14.13 15.19 6.18
C ARG A 50 15.11 15.15 4.99
N LEU A 51 14.69 14.60 3.85
CA LEU A 51 15.54 14.38 2.68
C LEU A 51 15.66 15.61 1.78
N ARG A 52 14.70 16.56 1.84
CA ARG A 52 14.69 17.70 0.93
C ARG A 52 15.80 18.70 1.23
N LYS A 53 16.14 18.84 2.50
CA LYS A 53 17.19 19.72 3.01
C LYS A 53 18.03 18.92 3.99
N PRO A 54 19.10 18.25 3.53
CA PRO A 54 20.00 17.54 4.42
C PRO A 54 20.60 18.55 5.40
N GLU A 55 20.27 18.40 6.68
CA GLU A 55 20.88 19.19 7.73
C GLU A 55 22.33 18.72 7.89
N THR A 56 23.27 19.65 7.80
CA THR A 56 24.72 19.38 7.91
C THR A 56 25.23 19.39 9.35
N HIS A 57 24.33 19.47 10.32
CA HIS A 57 24.64 19.50 11.75
C HIS A 57 24.10 18.26 12.46
N TRP A 58 24.61 18.01 13.66
CA TRP A 58 24.13 16.91 14.50
C TRP A 58 22.68 17.13 14.90
N LEU A 59 21.82 16.16 14.58
CA LEU A 59 20.41 16.18 14.96
C LEU A 59 20.29 15.86 16.45
N GLU A 60 19.63 16.74 17.20
CA GLU A 60 19.31 16.48 18.60
C GLU A 60 18.26 15.37 18.69
N ARG A 61 18.63 14.25 19.32
CA ARG A 61 17.74 13.10 19.56
C ARG A 61 17.28 13.12 21.02
N ALA A 62 15.98 12.94 21.23
CA ALA A 62 15.45 12.79 22.58
C ALA A 62 16.00 11.52 23.25
N PRO A 63 16.33 11.56 24.55
CA PRO A 63 16.80 10.39 25.28
C PRO A 63 15.70 9.32 25.35
N VAL A 64 16.07 8.06 25.12
CA VAL A 64 15.12 6.92 25.07
C VAL A 64 14.67 6.47 26.47
N GLY A 65 15.34 6.97 27.51
CA GLY A 65 15.12 6.64 28.92
C GLY A 65 16.45 6.45 29.66
N THR A 66 16.40 6.00 30.91
CA THR A 66 17.59 5.77 31.76
C THR A 66 17.84 4.30 32.07
N SER A 67 16.92 3.40 31.73
CA SER A 67 17.05 1.98 32.02
C SER A 67 17.83 1.22 30.94
N VAL A 68 18.35 0.05 31.30
CA VAL A 68 19.00 -0.86 30.33
C VAL A 68 18.00 -1.31 29.25
N ASP A 69 16.72 -1.49 29.60
CA ASP A 69 15.69 -1.86 28.64
C ASP A 69 15.38 -0.74 27.64
N ASP A 70 15.44 0.52 28.08
CA ASP A 70 15.29 1.68 27.19
C ASP A 70 16.45 1.78 26.20
N ALA A 71 17.67 1.49 26.64
CA ALA A 71 18.86 1.50 25.79
C ALA A 71 18.76 0.49 24.62
N ARG A 72 17.94 -0.56 24.74
CA ARG A 72 17.71 -1.53 23.65
C ARG A 72 16.86 -0.95 22.51
N ARG A 73 16.18 0.17 22.71
CA ARG A 73 15.31 0.84 21.73
C ARG A 73 16.00 2.02 21.00
N GLN A 74 17.32 2.16 21.13
CA GLN A 74 18.09 3.29 20.59
C GLN A 74 18.37 3.24 19.08
N PHE A 75 18.16 2.08 18.45
CA PHE A 75 18.36 1.81 17.03
C PHE A 75 17.02 1.50 16.35
#